data_AF-A0A3A5L918-F1
#
_entry.id   AF-A0A3A5L918-F1
#
_cell.length_a   1.000
_cell.length_b   1.000
_cell.length_c   1.000
_cell.angle_alpha   90.00
_cell.angle_beta   90.00
_cell.angle_gamma   90.00
#
_symmetry.space_group_name_H-M   'P 1'
#
loop_
_entity.id
_entity.type
_entity.pdbx_description
1 polymer ?
#
loop_
_entity_poly.entity_id
_entity_poly.type
_entity_poly.pdbx_seq_one_letter_code
_entity_poly.pdbx_strand_id
1 'polypeptide(L)'
;MQQKSEAKSQVKRIKLEPPFNAGDCGYYAFFTGILYLVLASQNEDSLEKTLNESLVLSDILQSMDTNIFSSNENVNTLRKMLDSMASKDWDRISYNELLNDFSNALRNALMHSSWGRDYFTRVIQEGAWSVNHGDWNTLPSFKKLEHRVFDRMSEIAGYGAVEVEEAGEIRFKATLEVCQSLKDDELDKMAAEVVIYHYGPGSQKAWVDREFLEFLSQTLFASSTLLFNEKGVEITSKGTSDSHWYLDLPDDEESTLLLNTANKGYTRDLRVIERFIVRDKSVEMLHDKKETLKDLLKVQEKNLDEFKATLRTVQAQMKSASEEVSALGYFETEPPDEPTITAALLPFLADEESLLPGYTSLVVISKSISESQSKIESLKEEIKIMKKTQASQTTRLTGFFATTSIKSDTLKGSGNTPDYS
;
A
#
# COMPACT_ATOMS: atom_id res chain seq x y z
N MET A 1 -4.35 16.43 -31.29
CA MET A 1 -4.83 15.88 -30.01
C MET A 1 -4.32 14.46 -29.88
N GLN A 2 -3.35 14.21 -29.00
CA GLN A 2 -2.85 12.88 -28.65
C GLN A 2 -3.10 12.66 -27.16
N GLN A 3 -4.32 12.23 -26.82
CA GLN A 3 -4.60 11.55 -25.55
C GLN A 3 -4.09 10.11 -25.69
N LYS A 4 -2.81 9.88 -25.39
CA LYS A 4 -2.26 8.52 -25.34
C LYS A 4 -1.33 8.26 -24.16
N SER A 5 -1.18 9.19 -23.22
CA SER A 5 -0.27 9.06 -22.06
C SER A 5 -0.96 9.02 -20.68
N GLU A 6 -2.25 9.38 -20.55
CA GLU A 6 -2.93 9.40 -19.24
C GLU A 6 -3.36 8.00 -18.75
N ALA A 7 -3.53 7.04 -19.66
CA ALA A 7 -4.01 5.68 -19.34
C ALA A 7 -3.05 4.84 -18.48
N LYS A 8 -1.81 5.29 -18.26
CA LYS A 8 -0.83 4.57 -17.41
C LYS A 8 -0.91 4.94 -15.92
N SER A 9 -1.73 5.91 -15.53
CA SER A 9 -1.81 6.41 -14.14
C SER A 9 -2.97 5.85 -13.32
N GLN A 10 -3.85 5.07 -13.95
CA GLN A 10 -5.10 4.60 -13.37
C GLN A 10 -5.20 3.08 -13.48
N VAL A 11 -5.37 2.39 -12.36
CA VAL A 11 -5.62 0.95 -12.31
C VAL A 11 -7.08 0.76 -11.91
N LYS A 12 -7.87 0.16 -12.80
CA LYS A 12 -9.23 -0.28 -12.46
C LYS A 12 -9.13 -1.47 -11.53
N ARG A 13 -9.94 -1.47 -10.48
CA ARG A 13 -9.95 -2.51 -9.45
C ARG A 13 -11.37 -2.95 -9.15
N ILE A 14 -11.47 -4.19 -8.71
CA ILE A 14 -12.69 -4.78 -8.16
C ILE A 14 -12.45 -5.17 -6.70
N LYS A 15 -13.45 -4.95 -5.85
CA LYS A 15 -13.48 -5.45 -4.49
C LYS A 15 -14.38 -6.67 -4.44
N LEU A 16 -13.79 -7.77 -4.01
CA LEU A 16 -14.46 -9.05 -3.86
C LEU A 16 -14.78 -9.32 -2.39
N GLU A 17 -15.98 -9.86 -2.18
CA GLU A 17 -16.47 -10.39 -0.93
C GLU A 17 -16.56 -11.92 -1.08
N PRO A 18 -15.58 -12.66 -0.52
CA PRO A 18 -15.70 -14.11 -0.34
C PRO A 18 -16.87 -14.47 0.59
N PRO A 19 -17.30 -15.74 0.61
CA PRO A 19 -18.36 -16.22 1.49
C PRO A 19 -18.11 -15.86 2.95
N PHE A 20 -19.16 -15.39 3.64
CA PHE A 20 -19.07 -15.18 5.07
C PHE A 20 -19.14 -16.52 5.80
N ASN A 21 -18.06 -16.86 6.50
CA ASN A 21 -18.03 -17.94 7.45
C ASN A 21 -17.25 -17.43 8.67
N ALA A 22 -17.93 -17.33 9.82
CA ALA A 22 -17.38 -16.70 11.02
C ALA A 22 -16.00 -17.28 11.32
N GLY A 23 -14.94 -16.46 11.35
CA GLY A 23 -13.55 -16.88 11.62
C GLY A 23 -12.83 -17.67 10.51
N ASP A 24 -13.46 -17.92 9.35
CA ASP A 24 -12.80 -18.48 8.16
C ASP A 24 -12.66 -17.51 6.99
N CYS A 25 -13.39 -16.38 7.03
CA CYS A 25 -13.39 -15.42 5.94
C CYS A 25 -12.00 -14.88 5.57
N GLY A 26 -11.06 -14.79 6.52
CA GLY A 26 -9.67 -14.41 6.24
C GLY A 26 -8.91 -15.49 5.47
N TYR A 27 -9.05 -16.76 5.85
CA TYR A 27 -8.50 -17.88 5.08
C TYR A 27 -9.13 -17.96 3.68
N TYR A 28 -10.42 -17.65 3.57
CA TYR A 28 -11.09 -17.63 2.28
C TYR A 28 -10.59 -16.51 1.39
N ALA A 29 -10.44 -15.28 1.91
CA ALA A 29 -9.85 -14.17 1.16
C ALA A 29 -8.41 -14.51 0.72
N PHE A 30 -7.64 -15.13 1.61
CA PHE A 30 -6.28 -15.59 1.33
C PHE A 30 -6.23 -16.61 0.19
N PHE A 31 -7.06 -17.66 0.26
CA PHE A 31 -7.11 -18.68 -0.79
C PHE A 31 -7.68 -18.15 -2.11
N THR A 32 -8.69 -17.28 -2.05
CA THR A 32 -9.21 -16.57 -3.23
C THR A 32 -8.08 -15.78 -3.91
N GLY A 33 -7.23 -15.11 -3.13
CA GLY A 33 -6.04 -14.43 -3.61
C GLY A 33 -5.05 -15.38 -4.28
N ILE A 34 -4.80 -16.55 -3.70
CA ILE A 34 -3.94 -17.60 -4.30
C ILE A 34 -4.52 -18.06 -5.66
N LEU A 35 -5.82 -18.30 -5.75
CA LEU A 35 -6.47 -18.69 -6.99
C LEU A 35 -6.33 -17.61 -8.08
N TYR A 36 -6.44 -16.33 -7.71
CA TYR A 36 -6.14 -15.23 -8.63
C TYR A 36 -4.67 -15.26 -9.08
N LEU A 37 -3.71 -15.41 -8.16
CA LEU A 37 -2.28 -15.46 -8.50
C LEU A 37 -1.96 -16.60 -9.46
N VAL A 38 -2.64 -17.75 -9.34
CA VAL A 38 -2.50 -18.89 -10.27
C VAL A 38 -2.96 -18.53 -11.67
N LEU A 39 -4.04 -17.77 -11.82
CA LEU A 39 -4.49 -17.27 -13.12
C LEU A 39 -3.50 -16.24 -13.68
N ALA A 40 -3.07 -15.29 -12.85
CA ALA A 40 -2.10 -14.26 -13.24
C ALA A 40 -0.72 -14.84 -13.62
N SER A 41 -0.32 -15.96 -13.00
CA SER A 41 0.96 -16.62 -13.27
C SER A 41 1.14 -17.07 -14.73
N GLN A 42 0.04 -17.28 -15.47
CA GLN A 42 0.10 -17.65 -16.90
C GLN A 42 0.83 -16.60 -17.76
N ASN A 43 0.84 -15.36 -17.29
CA ASN A 43 1.45 -14.22 -17.96
C ASN A 43 2.73 -13.74 -17.25
N GLU A 44 3.17 -14.41 -16.17
CA GLU A 44 4.30 -13.99 -15.34
C GLU A 44 5.10 -15.16 -14.75
N ASP A 45 6.21 -15.51 -15.42
CA ASP A 45 7.12 -16.61 -15.02
C ASP A 45 7.65 -16.49 -13.58
N SER A 46 7.91 -15.26 -13.09
CA SER A 46 8.38 -15.04 -11.72
C SER A 46 7.34 -15.41 -10.68
N LEU A 47 6.06 -15.15 -10.97
CA LEU A 47 4.95 -15.51 -10.10
C LEU A 47 4.72 -17.02 -10.15
N GLU A 48 4.74 -17.63 -11.34
CA GLU A 48 4.62 -19.09 -11.49
C GLU A 48 5.71 -19.81 -10.68
N LYS A 49 6.96 -19.35 -10.80
CA LYS A 49 8.09 -19.87 -10.02
C LYS A 49 7.86 -19.74 -8.51
N THR A 50 7.45 -18.56 -8.04
CA THR A 50 7.19 -18.30 -6.61
C THR A 50 6.14 -19.25 -6.04
N LEU A 51 5.06 -19.50 -6.79
CA LEU A 51 3.99 -20.42 -6.39
C LEU A 51 4.48 -21.88 -6.37
N ASN A 52 5.25 -22.31 -7.37
CA ASN A 52 5.74 -23.69 -7.47
C ASN A 52 6.89 -24.02 -6.51
N GLU A 53 7.70 -23.06 -6.09
CA GLU A 53 8.78 -23.26 -5.12
C GLU A 53 8.28 -23.35 -3.66
N SER A 54 7.00 -23.06 -3.41
CA SER A 54 6.40 -23.12 -2.07
C SER A 54 6.13 -24.56 -1.62
N LEU A 55 7.06 -25.11 -0.82
CA LEU A 55 6.88 -26.44 -0.20
C LEU A 55 5.69 -26.47 0.78
N VAL A 56 5.49 -25.40 1.55
CA VAL A 56 4.37 -25.31 2.51
C VAL A 56 3.03 -25.33 1.78
N LEU A 57 2.92 -24.61 0.65
CA LEU A 57 1.71 -24.69 -0.17
C LEU A 57 1.54 -26.10 -0.75
N SER A 58 2.62 -26.76 -1.20
CA SER A 58 2.54 -28.15 -1.69
C SER A 58 1.98 -29.09 -0.63
N ASP A 59 2.48 -29.01 0.61
CA ASP A 59 2.02 -29.86 1.71
C ASP A 59 0.53 -29.60 2.04
N ILE A 60 0.11 -28.33 2.06
CA ILE A 60 -1.29 -27.96 2.27
C ILE A 60 -2.16 -28.56 1.15
N LEU A 61 -1.79 -28.34 -0.12
CA LEU A 61 -2.55 -28.85 -1.27
C LEU A 61 -2.62 -30.37 -1.28
N GLN A 62 -1.57 -31.08 -0.87
CA GLN A 62 -1.58 -32.54 -0.77
C GLN A 62 -2.52 -33.07 0.31
N SER A 63 -2.77 -32.27 1.35
CA SER A 63 -3.67 -32.65 2.45
C SER A 63 -5.15 -32.32 2.21
N MET A 64 -5.46 -31.63 1.11
CA MET A 64 -6.83 -31.28 0.73
C MET A 64 -7.57 -32.49 0.15
N ASP A 65 -8.76 -32.81 0.67
CA ASP A 65 -9.60 -33.92 0.19
C ASP A 65 -10.06 -33.70 -1.27
N THR A 66 -10.23 -32.44 -1.66
CA THR A 66 -10.57 -32.01 -3.02
C THR A 66 -9.42 -32.14 -4.00
N ASN A 67 -8.19 -32.37 -3.52
CA ASN A 67 -7.04 -32.60 -4.37
C ASN A 67 -6.99 -34.06 -4.87
N ILE A 68 -7.77 -34.32 -5.92
CA ILE A 68 -7.73 -35.60 -6.66
C ILE A 68 -6.64 -35.61 -7.73
N PHE A 69 -5.81 -34.56 -7.82
CA PHE A 69 -4.86 -34.35 -8.91
C PHE A 69 -3.43 -34.67 -8.45
N SER A 70 -2.81 -35.69 -9.02
CA SER A 70 -1.38 -35.91 -8.86
C SER A 70 -0.59 -34.93 -9.74
N SER A 71 0.10 -33.99 -9.10
CA SER A 71 1.04 -33.06 -9.74
C SER A 71 2.13 -32.68 -8.75
N ASN A 72 3.36 -32.55 -9.26
CA ASN A 72 4.50 -32.06 -8.47
C ASN A 72 4.55 -30.51 -8.43
N GLU A 73 3.72 -29.83 -9.22
CA GLU A 73 3.69 -28.37 -9.33
C GLU A 73 2.37 -27.80 -8.79
N ASN A 74 2.48 -26.88 -7.84
CA ASN A 74 1.35 -26.23 -7.15
C ASN A 74 0.41 -25.52 -8.14
N VAL A 75 0.97 -24.80 -9.10
CA VAL A 75 0.21 -24.06 -10.11
C VAL A 75 -0.65 -25.01 -10.94
N ASN A 76 -0.11 -26.16 -11.35
CA ASN A 76 -0.87 -27.16 -12.10
C ASN A 76 -1.98 -27.82 -11.26
N THR A 77 -1.73 -28.09 -9.98
CA THR A 77 -2.76 -28.59 -9.05
C THR A 77 -3.91 -27.60 -8.93
N LEU A 78 -3.60 -26.33 -8.67
CA LEU A 78 -4.60 -25.27 -8.49
C LEU A 78 -5.36 -24.97 -9.79
N ARG A 79 -4.69 -24.98 -10.96
CA ARG A 79 -5.36 -24.85 -12.27
C ARG A 79 -6.35 -26.00 -12.50
N LYS A 80 -5.97 -27.24 -12.21
CA LYS A 80 -6.89 -28.39 -12.32
C LYS A 80 -8.09 -28.28 -11.36
N MET A 81 -7.89 -27.76 -10.15
CA MET A 81 -8.99 -27.45 -9.23
C MET A 81 -9.94 -26.39 -9.83
N LEU A 82 -9.41 -25.31 -10.41
CA LEU A 82 -10.19 -24.29 -11.12
C LEU A 82 -10.98 -24.89 -12.30
N ASP A 83 -10.34 -25.73 -13.12
CA ASP A 83 -10.98 -26.41 -14.25
C ASP A 83 -12.09 -27.37 -13.79
N SER A 84 -11.88 -28.07 -12.67
CA SER A 84 -12.87 -28.96 -12.06
C SER A 84 -14.09 -28.19 -11.56
N MET A 85 -13.90 -27.02 -10.93
CA MET A 85 -15.01 -26.14 -10.58
C MET A 85 -15.75 -25.63 -11.82
N ALA A 86 -15.01 -25.43 -12.91
CA ALA A 86 -15.56 -25.02 -14.19
C ALA A 86 -16.20 -26.16 -14.99
N SER A 87 -16.19 -27.42 -14.52
CA SER A 87 -16.77 -28.53 -15.28
C SER A 87 -18.30 -28.44 -15.35
N LYS A 88 -18.88 -29.17 -16.31
CA LYS A 88 -20.34 -29.36 -16.41
C LYS A 88 -20.80 -30.62 -15.70
N ASP A 89 -19.88 -31.32 -15.03
CA ASP A 89 -20.16 -32.59 -14.40
C ASP A 89 -20.95 -32.39 -13.10
N TRP A 90 -21.76 -33.38 -12.77
CA TRP A 90 -22.70 -33.30 -11.64
C TRP A 90 -21.98 -33.40 -10.29
N ASP A 91 -20.77 -33.96 -10.27
CA ASP A 91 -19.85 -34.15 -9.14
C ASP A 91 -18.80 -33.03 -9.05
N ARG A 92 -19.01 -31.90 -9.73
CA ARG A 92 -18.10 -30.76 -9.65
C ARG A 92 -17.92 -30.28 -8.22
N ILE A 93 -16.68 -29.96 -7.86
CA ILE A 93 -16.32 -29.31 -6.60
C ILE A 93 -16.89 -27.89 -6.63
N SER A 94 -17.62 -27.50 -5.59
CA SER A 94 -18.10 -26.12 -5.44
C SER A 94 -17.01 -25.21 -4.87
N TYR A 95 -17.14 -23.91 -5.12
CA TYR A 95 -16.21 -22.92 -4.59
C TYR A 95 -16.13 -22.95 -3.06
N ASN A 96 -17.27 -23.09 -2.38
CA ASN A 96 -17.32 -23.20 -0.92
C ASN A 96 -16.66 -24.48 -0.41
N GLU A 97 -16.81 -25.61 -1.08
CA GLU A 97 -16.13 -26.86 -0.70
C GLU A 97 -14.62 -26.69 -0.77
N LEU A 98 -14.12 -26.10 -1.86
CA LEU A 98 -12.69 -25.85 -2.02
C LEU A 98 -12.13 -24.89 -0.96
N LEU A 99 -12.87 -23.82 -0.63
CA LEU A 99 -12.49 -22.88 0.42
C LEU A 99 -12.44 -23.53 1.82
N ASN A 100 -13.44 -24.35 2.14
CA ASN A 100 -13.49 -25.07 3.42
C ASN A 100 -12.34 -26.08 3.54
N ASP A 101 -12.10 -26.84 2.48
CA ASP A 101 -11.05 -27.85 2.45
C ASP A 101 -9.66 -27.20 2.57
N PHE A 102 -9.40 -26.10 1.84
CA PHE A 102 -8.15 -25.34 2.03
C PHE A 102 -8.01 -24.80 3.45
N SER A 103 -9.06 -24.22 4.03
CA SER A 103 -9.01 -23.72 5.42
C SER A 103 -8.67 -24.85 6.40
N ASN A 104 -9.32 -26.01 6.26
CA ASN A 104 -9.06 -27.17 7.11
C ASN A 104 -7.63 -27.71 6.92
N ALA A 105 -7.16 -27.83 5.67
CA ALA A 105 -5.81 -28.25 5.33
C ALA A 105 -4.75 -27.29 5.93
N LEU A 106 -4.96 -25.98 5.80
CA LEU A 106 -4.08 -24.97 6.37
C LEU A 106 -4.06 -25.02 7.91
N ARG A 107 -5.22 -25.16 8.56
CA ARG A 107 -5.33 -25.31 10.02
C ARG A 107 -4.65 -26.59 10.51
N ASN A 108 -4.79 -27.69 9.76
CA ASN A 108 -4.06 -28.93 9.99
C ASN A 108 -2.54 -28.74 9.89
N ALA A 109 -2.06 -28.06 8.85
CA ALA A 109 -0.65 -27.76 8.66
C ALA A 109 -0.12 -26.88 9.80
N LEU A 110 -0.86 -25.85 10.20
CA LEU A 110 -0.52 -24.98 11.32
C LEU A 110 -0.31 -25.77 12.61
N MET A 111 -1.22 -26.69 12.93
CA MET A 111 -1.17 -27.53 14.14
C MET A 111 0.07 -28.45 14.20
N HIS A 112 0.51 -28.96 13.06
CA HIS A 112 1.62 -29.91 12.97
C HIS A 112 2.96 -29.27 12.60
N SER A 113 2.98 -27.97 12.37
CA SER A 113 4.19 -27.24 11.97
C SER A 113 4.88 -26.54 13.12
N SER A 114 6.19 -26.33 12.98
CA SER A 114 6.94 -25.44 13.86
C SER A 114 6.60 -23.98 13.60
N TRP A 115 6.41 -23.59 12.32
CA TRP A 115 6.17 -22.19 11.95
C TRP A 115 4.92 -21.60 12.60
N GLY A 116 3.85 -22.39 12.77
CA GLY A 116 2.67 -21.96 13.50
C GLY A 116 2.98 -21.65 14.96
N ARG A 117 3.70 -22.56 15.63
CA ARG A 117 4.10 -22.38 17.04
C ARG A 117 5.08 -21.22 17.21
N ASP A 118 5.99 -21.02 16.27
CA ASP A 118 6.96 -19.92 16.28
C ASP A 118 6.28 -18.56 16.16
N TYR A 119 5.18 -18.46 15.39
CA TYR A 119 4.37 -17.24 15.34
C TYR A 119 3.73 -16.95 16.71
N PHE A 120 2.98 -17.90 17.26
CA PHE A 120 2.28 -17.68 18.52
C PHE A 120 3.22 -17.53 19.72
N THR A 121 4.38 -18.18 19.70
CA THR A 121 5.44 -17.96 20.70
C THR A 121 5.86 -16.49 20.73
N ARG A 122 6.07 -15.86 19.58
CA ARG A 122 6.41 -14.43 19.49
C ARG A 122 5.27 -13.54 20.01
N VAL A 123 4.03 -13.82 19.59
CA VAL A 123 2.84 -13.07 20.08
C VAL A 123 2.71 -13.13 21.60
N ILE A 124 2.98 -14.30 22.20
CA ILE A 124 2.95 -14.49 23.65
C ILE A 124 4.09 -13.73 24.31
N GLN A 125 5.31 -13.86 23.80
CA GLN A 125 6.52 -13.25 24.35
C GLN A 125 6.49 -11.72 24.30
N GLU A 126 5.87 -11.15 23.27
CA GLU A 126 5.62 -9.71 23.13
C GLU A 126 4.49 -9.19 24.02
N GLY A 127 3.72 -10.08 24.65
CA GLY A 127 2.56 -9.72 25.48
C GLY A 127 1.35 -9.23 24.69
N ALA A 128 1.40 -9.32 23.35
CA ALA A 128 0.38 -8.80 22.44
C ALA A 128 -0.99 -9.49 22.61
N TRP A 129 -0.98 -10.74 23.09
CA TRP A 129 -2.20 -11.49 23.38
C TRP A 129 -3.15 -10.78 24.35
N SER A 130 -2.61 -10.01 25.30
CA SER A 130 -3.41 -9.34 26.34
C SER A 130 -4.31 -8.22 25.79
N VAL A 131 -4.01 -7.71 24.60
CA VAL A 131 -4.77 -6.66 23.90
C VAL A 131 -5.55 -7.23 22.73
N ASN A 132 -4.90 -8.08 21.92
CA ASN A 132 -5.43 -8.51 20.62
C ASN A 132 -6.21 -9.84 20.70
N HIS A 133 -6.00 -10.62 21.77
CA HIS A 133 -6.50 -11.99 21.91
C HIS A 133 -7.02 -12.28 23.33
N GLY A 134 -7.91 -11.40 23.83
CA GLY A 134 -8.43 -11.51 25.19
C GLY A 134 -9.17 -12.81 25.50
N ASP A 135 -9.66 -13.52 24.47
CA ASP A 135 -10.29 -14.84 24.57
C ASP A 135 -9.32 -15.95 24.98
N TRP A 136 -8.01 -15.77 24.76
CA TRP A 136 -7.00 -16.75 25.19
C TRP A 136 -6.94 -16.90 26.71
N ASN A 137 -7.42 -15.90 27.49
CA ASN A 137 -7.57 -16.03 28.95
C ASN A 137 -8.49 -17.17 29.39
N THR A 138 -9.26 -17.77 28.48
CA THR A 138 -10.04 -18.97 28.78
C THR A 138 -9.16 -20.21 28.94
N LEU A 139 -7.98 -20.21 28.32
CA LEU A 139 -7.03 -21.32 28.30
C LEU A 139 -6.31 -21.49 29.64
N PRO A 140 -6.14 -22.73 30.14
CA PRO A 140 -5.40 -23.03 31.36
C PRO A 140 -4.04 -22.34 31.51
N SER A 141 -3.20 -22.31 30.46
CA SER A 141 -1.87 -21.71 30.58
C SER A 141 -1.92 -20.19 30.69
N PHE A 142 -2.85 -19.54 29.97
CA PHE A 142 -3.04 -18.09 30.03
C PHE A 142 -3.69 -17.65 31.33
N LYS A 143 -4.58 -18.45 31.93
CA LYS A 143 -5.05 -18.22 33.30
C LYS A 143 -3.88 -18.16 34.28
N LYS A 144 -2.94 -19.10 34.20
CA LYS A 144 -1.73 -19.09 35.06
C LYS A 144 -0.84 -17.88 34.77
N LEU A 145 -0.69 -17.52 33.50
CA LEU A 145 0.07 -16.35 33.08
C LEU A 145 -0.54 -15.05 33.66
N GLU A 146 -1.87 -14.89 33.57
CA GLU A 146 -2.57 -13.73 34.11
C GLU A 146 -2.41 -13.62 35.63
N HIS A 147 -2.41 -14.73 36.37
CA HIS A 147 -2.09 -14.71 37.81
C HIS A 147 -0.67 -14.21 38.07
N ARG A 148 0.32 -14.66 37.29
CA ARG A 148 1.71 -14.16 37.40
C ARG A 148 1.78 -12.65 37.10
N VAL A 149 1.00 -12.17 36.13
CA VAL A 149 0.89 -10.73 35.84
C VAL A 149 0.29 -9.99 37.04
N PHE A 150 -0.80 -10.47 37.64
CA PHE A 150 -1.39 -9.85 38.83
C PHE A 150 -0.46 -9.82 40.04
N ASP A 151 0.27 -10.90 40.28
CA ASP A 151 1.29 -10.96 41.34
C ASP A 151 2.36 -9.89 41.08
N ARG A 152 2.84 -9.79 39.84
CA ARG A 152 3.85 -8.79 39.46
C ARG A 152 3.33 -7.36 39.53
N MET A 153 2.07 -7.11 39.15
CA MET A 153 1.43 -5.81 39.34
C MET A 153 1.41 -5.40 40.81
N SER A 154 1.07 -6.35 41.70
CA SER A 154 1.00 -6.10 43.15
C SER A 154 2.38 -5.76 43.74
N GLU A 155 3.43 -6.43 43.26
CA GLU A 155 4.82 -6.11 43.61
C GLU A 155 5.23 -4.71 43.15
N ILE A 156 4.89 -4.31 41.91
CA ILE A 156 5.22 -2.99 41.37
C ILE A 156 4.45 -1.89 42.11
N ALA A 157 3.16 -2.11 42.41
CA ALA A 157 2.30 -1.16 43.12
C ALA A 157 2.59 -1.09 44.64
N GLY A 158 3.47 -1.94 45.18
CA GLY A 158 3.78 -1.99 46.59
C GLY A 158 2.58 -2.29 47.50
N TYR A 159 1.59 -3.06 47.00
CA TYR A 159 0.31 -3.37 47.68
C TYR A 159 -0.55 -2.14 48.06
N GLY A 160 -0.31 -0.97 47.44
CA GLY A 160 -1.12 0.23 47.61
C GLY A 160 -2.26 0.36 46.59
N ALA A 161 -3.21 1.26 46.86
CA ALA A 161 -4.18 1.68 45.85
C ALA A 161 -3.51 2.66 44.88
N VAL A 162 -3.67 2.43 43.58
CA VAL A 162 -3.12 3.25 42.49
C VAL A 162 -4.25 3.84 41.66
N GLU A 163 -4.00 5.00 41.05
CA GLU A 163 -4.97 5.62 40.14
C GLU A 163 -5.13 4.79 38.84
N VAL A 164 -6.21 5.02 38.09
CA VAL A 164 -6.57 4.19 36.93
C VAL A 164 -5.50 4.25 35.83
N GLU A 165 -4.93 5.41 35.56
CA GLU A 165 -3.88 5.59 34.55
C GLU A 165 -2.59 4.85 34.95
N GLU A 166 -2.19 5.00 36.22
CA GLU A 166 -1.05 4.30 36.80
C GLU A 166 -1.25 2.77 36.82
N ALA A 167 -2.47 2.30 37.11
CA ALA A 167 -2.80 0.88 37.05
C ALA A 167 -2.63 0.29 35.64
N GLY A 168 -2.95 1.07 34.60
CA GLY A 168 -2.74 0.68 33.20
C GLY A 168 -1.27 0.52 32.85
N GLU A 169 -0.43 1.48 33.24
CA GLU A 169 1.03 1.42 33.05
C GLU A 169 1.67 0.25 33.82
N ILE A 170 1.24 0.05 35.07
CA ILE A 170 1.70 -1.07 35.91
C ILE A 170 1.31 -2.41 35.27
N ARG A 171 0.08 -2.54 34.77
CA ARG A 171 -0.36 -3.76 34.05
C ARG A 171 0.49 -4.01 32.81
N PHE A 172 0.70 -2.98 31.97
CA PHE A 172 1.52 -3.11 30.77
C PHE A 172 2.94 -3.58 31.09
N LYS A 173 3.58 -2.93 32.07
CA LYS A 173 4.94 -3.29 32.52
C LYS A 173 4.99 -4.70 33.10
N ALA A 174 4.05 -5.07 33.96
CA ALA A 174 3.97 -6.40 34.54
C ALA A 174 3.79 -7.48 33.46
N THR A 175 2.90 -7.25 32.48
CA THR A 175 2.70 -8.16 31.35
C THR A 175 3.98 -8.38 30.58
N LEU A 176 4.69 -7.30 30.21
CA LEU A 176 5.95 -7.40 29.48
C LEU A 176 7.02 -8.15 30.27
N GLU A 177 7.23 -7.80 31.55
CA GLU A 177 8.25 -8.46 32.38
C GLU A 177 7.95 -9.95 32.57
N VAL A 178 6.68 -10.33 32.79
CA VAL A 178 6.29 -11.73 32.93
C VAL A 178 6.47 -12.47 31.61
N CYS A 179 6.00 -11.92 30.49
CA CYS A 179 6.10 -12.59 29.18
C CYS A 179 7.55 -12.77 28.72
N GLN A 180 8.41 -11.77 28.94
CA GLN A 180 9.85 -11.86 28.63
C GLN A 180 10.61 -12.84 29.54
N SER A 181 10.06 -13.18 30.71
CA SER A 181 10.64 -14.16 31.64
C SER A 181 10.25 -15.61 31.35
N LEU A 182 9.34 -15.86 30.39
CA LEU A 182 8.88 -17.20 30.04
C LEU A 182 10.02 -18.00 29.41
N LYS A 183 10.12 -19.28 29.78
CA LYS A 183 11.09 -20.21 29.19
C LYS A 183 10.56 -20.75 27.87
N ASP A 184 11.46 -21.11 26.95
CA ASP A 184 11.11 -21.64 25.64
C ASP A 184 10.15 -22.86 25.71
N ASP A 185 10.32 -23.74 26.70
CA ASP A 185 9.46 -24.90 26.87
C ASP A 185 8.06 -24.57 27.41
N GLU A 186 7.93 -23.45 28.14
CA GLU A 186 6.64 -22.91 28.57
C GLU A 186 5.96 -22.21 27.38
N LEU A 187 6.71 -21.40 26.63
CA LEU A 187 6.24 -20.72 25.42
C LEU A 187 5.72 -21.69 24.36
N ASP A 188 6.47 -22.76 24.05
CA ASP A 188 6.05 -23.76 23.05
C ASP A 188 4.76 -24.48 23.48
N LYS A 189 4.62 -24.82 24.77
CA LYS A 189 3.38 -25.44 25.29
C LYS A 189 2.20 -24.49 25.19
N MET A 190 2.39 -23.21 25.53
CA MET A 190 1.35 -22.19 25.43
C MET A 190 0.94 -21.93 23.98
N ALA A 191 1.92 -21.82 23.08
CA ALA A 191 1.68 -21.66 21.66
C ALA A 191 0.92 -22.87 21.07
N ALA A 192 1.32 -24.08 21.43
CA ALA A 192 0.62 -25.30 21.02
C ALA A 192 -0.84 -25.32 21.52
N GLU A 193 -1.08 -24.91 22.77
CA GLU A 193 -2.44 -24.80 23.32
C GLU A 193 -3.28 -23.80 22.52
N VAL A 194 -2.75 -22.62 22.20
CA VAL A 194 -3.43 -21.61 21.36
C VAL A 194 -3.77 -22.18 20.00
N VAL A 195 -2.81 -22.80 19.32
CA VAL A 195 -3.02 -23.37 17.99
C VAL A 195 -4.13 -24.41 18.04
N ILE A 196 -4.09 -25.34 18.97
CA ILE A 196 -5.10 -26.41 19.10
C ILE A 196 -6.49 -25.83 19.36
N TYR A 197 -6.62 -24.87 20.28
CA TYR A 197 -7.93 -24.39 20.73
C TYR A 197 -8.57 -23.34 19.83
N HIS A 198 -7.78 -22.50 19.15
CA HIS A 198 -8.30 -21.37 18.37
C HIS A 198 -8.08 -21.53 16.87
N TYR A 199 -6.98 -22.15 16.44
CA TYR A 199 -6.57 -22.19 15.04
C TYR A 199 -6.54 -23.59 14.42
N GLY A 200 -6.82 -24.63 15.20
CA GLY A 200 -6.83 -26.02 14.76
C GLY A 200 -8.09 -26.38 13.95
N PRO A 201 -8.12 -27.57 13.34
CA PRO A 201 -9.32 -28.14 12.77
C PRO A 201 -10.36 -28.41 13.87
N GLY A 202 -11.61 -28.03 13.63
CA GLY A 202 -12.70 -28.23 14.60
C GLY A 202 -12.67 -27.28 15.81
N SER A 203 -11.73 -26.33 15.88
CA SER A 203 -11.76 -25.24 16.86
C SER A 203 -12.97 -24.34 16.66
N GLN A 204 -13.36 -23.60 17.71
CA GLN A 204 -14.21 -22.44 17.50
C GLN A 204 -13.45 -21.46 16.61
N LYS A 205 -14.09 -21.02 15.53
CA LYS A 205 -13.44 -20.24 14.49
C LYS A 205 -13.05 -18.87 15.05
N ALA A 206 -11.74 -18.65 15.20
CA ALA A 206 -11.18 -17.38 15.65
C ALA A 206 -11.07 -16.39 14.49
N TRP A 207 -11.20 -15.10 14.80
CA TRP A 207 -10.84 -14.05 13.84
C TRP A 207 -9.33 -14.09 13.58
N VAL A 208 -8.95 -14.12 12.31
CA VAL A 208 -7.56 -13.97 11.88
C VAL A 208 -7.29 -12.51 11.58
N ASP A 209 -6.29 -11.94 12.25
CA ASP A 209 -5.88 -10.56 12.03
C ASP A 209 -4.96 -10.41 10.79
N ARG A 210 -4.65 -9.16 10.45
CA ARG A 210 -3.80 -8.84 9.31
C ARG A 210 -2.39 -9.39 9.48
N GLU A 211 -1.81 -9.28 10.68
CA GLU A 211 -0.44 -9.69 10.97
C GLU A 211 -0.27 -11.19 10.75
N PHE A 212 -1.25 -11.98 11.15
CA PHE A 212 -1.28 -13.41 10.91
C PHE A 212 -1.38 -13.75 9.42
N LEU A 213 -2.25 -13.07 8.66
CA LEU A 213 -2.36 -13.32 7.23
C LEU A 213 -1.11 -12.88 6.44
N GLU A 214 -0.45 -11.78 6.84
CA GLU A 214 0.84 -11.36 6.30
C GLU A 214 1.94 -12.38 6.63
N PHE A 215 1.92 -12.93 7.85
CA PHE A 215 2.79 -14.03 8.26
C PHE A 215 2.55 -15.30 7.42
N LEU A 216 1.30 -15.65 7.12
CA LEU A 216 1.00 -16.75 6.20
C LEU A 216 1.54 -16.46 4.79
N SER A 217 1.37 -15.25 4.28
CA SER A 217 1.92 -14.85 2.98
C SER A 217 3.46 -14.99 2.95
N GLN A 218 4.13 -14.55 4.02
CA GLN A 218 5.57 -14.71 4.19
C GLN A 218 5.99 -16.19 4.26
N THR A 219 5.23 -17.02 4.96
CA THR A 219 5.53 -18.45 5.15
C THR A 219 5.35 -19.23 3.86
N LEU A 220 4.29 -18.95 3.11
CA LEU A 220 4.00 -19.65 1.87
C LEU A 220 4.88 -19.14 0.71
N PHE A 221 5.13 -17.84 0.59
CA PHE A 221 5.69 -17.25 -0.61
C PHE A 221 7.01 -16.50 -0.41
N ALA A 222 7.60 -16.59 0.80
CA ALA A 222 8.74 -15.77 1.21
C ALA A 222 8.50 -14.25 1.03
N SER A 223 7.23 -13.82 1.02
CA SER A 223 6.81 -12.44 0.80
C SER A 223 5.56 -12.12 1.59
N SER A 224 5.67 -11.28 2.61
CA SER A 224 4.53 -10.79 3.39
C SER A 224 3.59 -9.89 2.58
N THR A 225 4.05 -9.34 1.45
CA THR A 225 3.31 -8.33 0.68
C THR A 225 2.62 -8.88 -0.56
N LEU A 226 2.85 -10.15 -0.93
CA LEU A 226 2.35 -10.70 -2.21
C LEU A 226 0.81 -10.59 -2.33
N LEU A 227 0.11 -10.81 -1.22
CA LEU A 227 -1.34 -10.68 -1.11
C LEU A 227 -1.78 -9.40 -0.35
N PHE A 228 -0.86 -8.49 -0.07
CA PHE A 228 -1.06 -7.26 0.71
C PHE A 228 -0.49 -6.03 0.00
N ASN A 229 -0.63 -5.98 -1.33
CA ASN A 229 -0.16 -4.91 -2.18
C ASN A 229 -1.32 -4.11 -2.77
N GLU A 230 -1.47 -2.86 -2.34
CA GLU A 230 -2.52 -1.92 -2.80
C GLU A 230 -2.54 -1.72 -4.32
N LYS A 231 -1.40 -1.90 -5.01
CA LYS A 231 -1.30 -1.80 -6.48
C LYS A 231 -1.54 -3.14 -7.18
N GLY A 232 -1.43 -4.26 -6.47
CA GLY A 232 -1.56 -5.63 -6.97
C GLY A 232 -2.77 -6.31 -6.33
N VAL A 233 -2.54 -7.41 -5.61
CA VAL A 233 -3.56 -8.10 -4.79
C VAL A 233 -3.52 -7.56 -3.38
N GLU A 234 -4.66 -7.12 -2.84
CA GLU A 234 -4.76 -6.63 -1.46
C GLU A 234 -5.89 -7.34 -0.71
N ILE A 235 -5.54 -8.11 0.32
CA ILE A 235 -6.46 -8.58 1.34
C ILE A 235 -6.66 -7.47 2.37
N THR A 236 -7.91 -7.11 2.64
CA THR A 236 -8.24 -5.96 3.47
C THR A 236 -9.52 -6.18 4.27
N SER A 237 -9.61 -5.63 5.48
CA SER A 237 -10.86 -5.58 6.25
C SER A 237 -11.72 -4.36 5.88
N LYS A 238 -11.24 -3.49 4.99
CA LYS A 238 -11.94 -2.27 4.56
C LYS A 238 -13.03 -2.59 3.52
N GLY A 239 -14.25 -2.86 3.98
CA GLY A 239 -15.40 -3.04 3.10
C GLY A 239 -16.72 -2.63 3.73
N THR A 240 -17.77 -3.39 3.43
CA THR A 240 -19.14 -3.13 3.89
C THR A 240 -19.34 -3.39 5.38
N SER A 241 -18.45 -4.18 6.00
CA SER A 241 -18.48 -4.58 7.38
C SER A 241 -17.06 -4.68 7.93
N ASP A 242 -16.85 -4.25 9.17
CA ASP A 242 -15.56 -4.38 9.87
C ASP A 242 -15.29 -5.80 10.38
N SER A 243 -16.24 -6.73 10.22
CA SER A 243 -16.12 -8.12 10.67
C SER A 243 -15.96 -9.13 9.52
N HIS A 244 -15.47 -8.66 8.37
CA HIS A 244 -15.22 -9.51 7.20
C HIS A 244 -13.91 -9.15 6.49
N TRP A 245 -13.36 -10.12 5.78
CA TRP A 245 -12.18 -9.93 4.93
C TRP A 245 -12.60 -9.83 3.46
N TYR A 246 -12.02 -8.86 2.78
CA TYR A 246 -12.25 -8.56 1.37
C TYR A 246 -10.96 -8.72 0.58
N LEU A 247 -11.10 -8.86 -0.74
CA LEU A 247 -9.99 -8.98 -1.66
C LEU A 247 -10.13 -7.95 -2.78
N ASP A 248 -9.21 -6.99 -2.81
CA ASP A 248 -9.08 -6.02 -3.88
C ASP A 248 -8.15 -6.58 -4.96
N LEU A 249 -8.67 -6.69 -6.18
CA LEU A 249 -7.95 -7.21 -7.35
C LEU A 249 -7.96 -6.20 -8.50
N PRO A 250 -7.00 -6.26 -9.42
CA PRO A 250 -7.13 -5.59 -10.72
C PRO A 250 -8.38 -6.06 -11.47
N ASP A 251 -9.07 -5.13 -12.14
CA ASP A 251 -10.24 -5.45 -12.99
C ASP A 251 -9.77 -5.91 -14.38
N ASP A 252 -9.24 -7.14 -14.45
CA ASP A 252 -8.62 -7.77 -15.60
C ASP A 252 -9.31 -9.09 -16.04
N GLU A 253 -8.71 -9.79 -17.00
CA GLU A 253 -9.24 -11.03 -17.55
C GLU A 253 -9.21 -12.16 -16.51
N GLU A 254 -8.15 -12.22 -15.70
CA GLU A 254 -7.94 -13.20 -14.64
C GLU A 254 -8.98 -13.07 -13.52
N SER A 255 -9.25 -11.85 -13.06
CA SER A 255 -10.32 -11.56 -12.12
C SER A 255 -11.70 -11.95 -12.66
N THR A 256 -11.95 -11.67 -13.95
CA THR A 256 -13.19 -12.04 -14.62
C THR A 256 -13.34 -13.56 -14.71
N LEU A 257 -12.26 -14.27 -15.05
CA LEU A 257 -12.23 -15.73 -15.10
C LEU A 257 -12.47 -16.34 -13.72
N LEU A 258 -11.80 -15.84 -12.67
CA LEU A 258 -12.01 -16.28 -11.30
C LEU A 258 -13.48 -16.14 -10.88
N LEU A 259 -14.07 -14.97 -11.11
CA LEU A 259 -15.48 -14.69 -10.80
C LEU A 259 -16.43 -15.63 -11.54
N ASN A 260 -16.19 -15.87 -12.83
CA ASN A 260 -17.02 -16.76 -13.63
C ASN A 260 -16.90 -18.22 -13.20
N THR A 261 -15.69 -18.66 -12.83
CA THR A 261 -15.43 -20.01 -12.35
C THR A 261 -16.04 -20.24 -10.97
N ALA A 262 -15.78 -19.34 -10.01
CA ALA A 262 -16.32 -19.43 -8.65
C ALA A 262 -17.86 -19.39 -8.62
N ASN A 263 -18.48 -18.66 -9.55
CA ASN A 263 -19.94 -18.51 -9.62
C ASN A 263 -20.61 -19.33 -10.72
N LYS A 264 -19.96 -20.36 -11.27
CA LYS A 264 -20.54 -21.24 -12.29
C LYS A 264 -21.68 -22.13 -11.74
N GLY A 265 -21.89 -22.09 -10.42
CA GLY A 265 -22.95 -22.75 -9.66
C GLY A 265 -24.29 -22.02 -9.63
N TYR A 266 -25.23 -22.60 -8.90
CA TYR A 266 -26.48 -21.90 -8.54
C TYR A 266 -26.25 -20.83 -7.45
N THR A 267 -25.18 -21.00 -6.67
CA THR A 267 -24.76 -20.08 -5.62
C THR A 267 -23.79 -19.05 -6.19
N ARG A 268 -24.02 -17.77 -5.84
CA ARG A 268 -23.08 -16.68 -6.10
C ARG A 268 -22.21 -16.47 -4.87
N ASP A 269 -21.26 -17.37 -4.69
CA ASP A 269 -20.44 -17.45 -3.49
C ASP A 269 -19.37 -16.35 -3.43
N LEU A 270 -18.87 -15.88 -4.57
CA LEU A 270 -17.90 -14.78 -4.66
C LEU A 270 -18.56 -13.53 -5.25
N ARG A 271 -18.72 -12.48 -4.43
CA ARG A 271 -19.48 -11.28 -4.81
C ARG A 271 -18.58 -10.10 -5.14
N VAL A 272 -18.90 -9.37 -6.20
CA VAL A 272 -18.30 -8.04 -6.46
C VAL A 272 -19.11 -7.01 -5.69
N ILE A 273 -18.50 -6.34 -4.73
CA ILE A 273 -19.18 -5.33 -3.90
C ILE A 273 -18.83 -3.90 -4.32
N GLU A 274 -17.70 -3.70 -4.98
CA GLU A 274 -17.25 -2.39 -5.44
C GLU A 274 -16.41 -2.52 -6.71
N ARG A 275 -16.51 -1.55 -7.63
CA ARG A 275 -15.57 -1.34 -8.73
C ARG A 275 -15.06 0.09 -8.62
N PHE A 276 -13.74 0.25 -8.55
CA PHE A 276 -13.12 1.54 -8.26
C PHE A 276 -11.83 1.73 -9.07
N ILE A 277 -11.31 2.95 -9.07
CA ILE A 277 -10.09 3.30 -9.79
C ILE A 277 -9.07 3.80 -8.78
N VAL A 278 -7.90 3.15 -8.73
CA VAL A 278 -6.76 3.65 -7.97
C VAL A 278 -5.91 4.50 -8.90
N ARG A 279 -5.74 5.76 -8.52
CA ARG A 279 -4.86 6.71 -9.21
C ARG A 279 -3.52 6.77 -8.50
N ASP A 280 -2.43 6.67 -9.24
CA ASP A 280 -1.10 6.83 -8.66
C ASP A 280 -0.83 8.32 -8.38
N LYS A 281 -0.98 8.72 -7.10
CA LYS A 281 -0.73 10.10 -6.63
C LYS A 281 0.66 10.62 -7.00
N SER A 282 1.65 9.75 -7.16
CA SER A 282 3.01 10.16 -7.55
C SER A 282 3.06 10.68 -9.00
N VAL A 283 2.20 10.14 -9.88
CA VAL A 283 2.10 10.57 -11.29
C VAL A 283 1.35 11.91 -11.38
N GLU A 284 0.32 12.09 -10.57
CA GLU A 284 -0.43 13.37 -10.48
C GLU A 284 0.46 14.50 -9.97
N MET A 285 1.19 14.28 -8.86
CA MET A 285 2.16 15.26 -8.36
C MET A 285 3.27 15.58 -9.38
N LEU A 286 3.74 14.58 -10.14
CA LEU A 286 4.73 14.80 -11.20
C LEU A 286 4.15 15.63 -12.35
N HIS A 287 2.90 15.41 -12.71
CA HIS A 287 2.19 16.19 -13.72
C HIS A 287 2.03 17.65 -13.28
N ASP A 288 1.56 17.87 -12.05
CA ASP A 288 1.35 19.21 -11.50
C ASP A 288 2.66 20.00 -11.41
N LYS A 289 3.75 19.35 -11.00
CA LYS A 289 5.09 19.95 -11.02
C LYS A 289 5.54 20.29 -12.45
N LYS A 290 5.26 19.45 -13.45
CA LYS A 290 5.61 19.76 -14.85
C LYS A 290 4.82 20.96 -15.41
N GLU A 291 3.53 21.07 -15.12
CA GLU A 291 2.75 22.24 -15.55
C GLU A 291 3.21 23.50 -14.80
N THR A 292 3.50 23.41 -13.50
CA THR A 292 4.10 24.52 -12.74
C THR A 292 5.44 24.98 -13.35
N LEU A 293 6.30 24.05 -13.77
CA LEU A 293 7.57 24.36 -14.43
C LEU A 293 7.35 25.17 -15.72
N LYS A 294 6.40 24.73 -16.53
CA LYS A 294 6.08 25.31 -17.83
C LYS A 294 5.52 26.71 -17.68
N ASP A 295 4.68 26.95 -16.68
CA ASP A 295 4.14 28.28 -16.40
C ASP A 295 5.22 29.22 -15.85
N LEU A 296 6.11 28.74 -14.96
CA LEU A 296 7.26 29.51 -14.49
C LEU A 296 8.22 29.89 -15.63
N LEU A 297 8.47 28.97 -16.58
CA LEU A 297 9.31 29.26 -17.75
C LEU A 297 8.70 30.35 -18.63
N LYS A 298 7.38 30.33 -18.86
CA LYS A 298 6.70 31.41 -19.60
C LYS A 298 6.77 32.76 -18.89
N VAL A 299 6.61 32.77 -17.57
CA VAL A 299 6.73 34.00 -16.76
C VAL A 299 8.16 34.52 -16.84
N GLN A 300 9.16 33.64 -16.77
CA GLN A 300 10.56 34.02 -16.91
C GLN A 300 10.86 34.63 -18.30
N GLU A 301 10.40 34.00 -19.38
CA GLU A 301 10.53 34.55 -20.74
C GLU A 301 9.91 35.95 -20.85
N LYS A 302 8.69 36.13 -20.33
CA LYS A 302 8.03 37.44 -20.29
C LYS A 302 8.83 38.48 -19.52
N ASN A 303 9.36 38.13 -18.36
CA ASN A 303 10.16 39.05 -17.54
C ASN A 303 11.48 39.43 -18.22
N LEU A 304 12.13 38.50 -18.93
CA LEU A 304 13.34 38.78 -19.72
C LEU A 304 13.05 39.78 -20.85
N ASP A 305 11.93 39.61 -21.55
CA ASP A 305 11.48 40.55 -22.58
C ASP A 305 11.14 41.92 -22.00
N GLU A 306 10.46 41.96 -20.85
CA GLU A 306 10.11 43.18 -20.14
C GLU A 306 11.36 43.94 -19.65
N PHE A 307 12.38 43.22 -19.17
CA PHE A 307 13.68 43.81 -18.82
C PHE A 307 14.31 44.48 -20.03
N LYS A 308 14.40 43.77 -21.17
CA LYS A 308 14.99 44.31 -22.41
C LYS A 308 14.20 45.50 -22.96
N ALA A 309 12.87 45.49 -22.85
CA ALA A 309 12.02 46.60 -23.26
C ALA A 309 12.19 47.83 -22.35
N THR A 310 12.26 47.61 -21.03
CA THR A 310 12.52 48.67 -20.05
C THR A 310 13.89 49.29 -20.28
N LEU A 311 14.91 48.47 -20.53
CA LEU A 311 16.26 48.93 -20.81
C LEU A 311 16.31 49.83 -22.05
N ARG A 312 15.62 49.46 -23.14
CA ARG A 312 15.52 50.30 -24.35
C ARG A 312 14.84 51.63 -24.07
N THR A 313 13.85 51.65 -23.18
CA THR A 313 13.15 52.88 -22.77
C THR A 313 14.07 53.80 -21.99
N VAL A 314 14.84 53.24 -21.04
CA VAL A 314 15.87 53.97 -20.29
C VAL A 314 16.92 54.54 -21.26
N GLN A 315 17.45 53.72 -22.18
CA GLN A 315 18.43 54.15 -23.18
C GLN A 315 17.90 55.29 -24.08
N ALA A 316 16.62 55.28 -24.44
CA ALA A 316 16.00 56.33 -25.25
C ALA A 316 15.80 57.65 -24.50
N GLN A 317 15.71 57.61 -23.17
CA GLN A 317 15.55 58.78 -22.32
C GLN A 317 16.88 59.46 -21.97
N MET A 318 18.00 58.75 -22.10
CA MET A 318 19.33 59.28 -21.82
C MET A 318 19.78 60.30 -22.88
N LYS A 319 20.34 61.43 -22.43
CA LYS A 319 20.88 62.47 -23.33
C LYS A 319 22.16 62.05 -24.09
N SER A 320 22.88 61.06 -23.61
CA SER A 320 24.14 60.57 -24.19
C SER A 320 24.18 59.05 -24.15
N ALA A 321 24.67 58.43 -25.23
CA ALA A 321 24.86 56.99 -25.28
C ALA A 321 25.95 56.54 -24.30
N SER A 322 25.70 55.45 -23.57
CA SER A 322 26.67 54.79 -22.68
C SER A 322 26.81 53.32 -23.07
N GLU A 323 28.05 52.87 -23.17
CA GLU A 323 28.38 51.47 -23.45
C GLU A 323 28.05 50.59 -22.24
N GLU A 324 28.25 51.10 -21.03
CA GLU A 324 27.95 50.42 -19.77
C GLU A 324 26.45 50.13 -19.63
N VAL A 325 25.59 51.09 -20.00
CA VAL A 325 24.12 50.87 -20.02
C VAL A 325 23.70 49.97 -21.17
N SER A 326 24.42 49.98 -22.29
CA SER A 326 24.18 49.06 -23.41
C SER A 326 24.53 47.61 -23.04
N ALA A 327 25.59 47.42 -22.25
CA ALA A 327 26.04 46.12 -21.79
C ALA A 327 25.05 45.42 -20.86
N LEU A 328 24.16 46.17 -20.17
CA LEU A 328 23.09 45.58 -19.37
C LEU A 328 22.12 44.70 -20.19
N GLY A 329 22.10 44.86 -21.52
CA GLY A 329 21.26 44.07 -22.43
C GLY A 329 21.92 42.78 -22.93
N TYR A 330 23.21 42.57 -22.64
CA TYR A 330 24.00 41.44 -23.16
C TYR A 330 23.85 40.20 -22.28
N PHE A 331 22.63 39.65 -22.27
CA PHE A 331 22.33 38.38 -21.60
C PHE A 331 21.26 37.58 -22.35
N GLU A 332 21.37 36.25 -22.23
CA GLU A 332 20.38 35.32 -22.76
C GLU A 332 19.39 34.88 -21.68
N THR A 333 19.90 34.43 -20.54
CA THR A 333 19.07 33.79 -19.50
C THR A 333 19.07 34.48 -18.16
N GLU A 334 20.16 35.14 -17.77
CA GLU A 334 20.36 35.76 -16.45
C GLU A 334 20.64 37.26 -16.60
N PRO A 335 19.75 38.13 -16.11
CA PRO A 335 19.94 39.57 -16.19
C PRO A 335 21.04 40.04 -15.23
N PRO A 336 21.61 41.24 -15.44
CA PRO A 336 22.54 41.85 -14.50
C PRO A 336 21.91 42.02 -13.11
N ASP A 337 22.70 41.83 -12.07
CA ASP A 337 22.27 42.03 -10.68
C ASP A 337 22.07 43.52 -10.34
N GLU A 338 21.42 43.79 -9.21
CA GLU A 338 21.17 45.16 -8.75
C GLU A 338 22.46 46.01 -8.66
N PRO A 339 23.57 45.54 -8.05
CA PRO A 339 24.83 46.27 -8.07
C PRO A 339 25.33 46.67 -9.45
N THR A 340 25.23 45.78 -10.45
CA THR A 340 25.65 46.05 -11.83
C THR A 340 24.73 47.08 -12.49
N ILE A 341 23.41 46.97 -12.29
CA ILE A 341 22.44 47.94 -12.80
C ILE A 341 22.68 49.32 -12.17
N THR A 342 22.87 49.38 -10.85
CA THR A 342 23.15 50.61 -10.12
C THR A 342 24.46 51.23 -10.59
N ALA A 343 25.54 50.47 -10.74
CA ALA A 343 26.83 51.00 -11.18
C ALA A 343 26.74 51.64 -12.58
N ALA A 344 25.96 51.04 -13.49
CA ALA A 344 25.77 51.55 -14.85
C ALA A 344 24.88 52.81 -14.91
N LEU A 345 23.82 52.89 -14.09
CA LEU A 345 22.82 53.96 -14.17
C LEU A 345 23.03 55.11 -13.17
N LEU A 346 23.75 54.89 -12.07
CA LEU A 346 24.00 55.90 -11.03
C LEU A 346 24.60 57.22 -11.55
N PRO A 347 25.56 57.22 -12.50
CA PRO A 347 26.11 58.47 -13.04
C PRO A 347 25.07 59.34 -13.75
N PHE A 348 24.02 58.73 -14.30
CA PHE A 348 22.97 59.43 -15.06
C PHE A 348 21.78 59.82 -14.19
N LEU A 349 21.51 59.04 -13.13
CA LEU A 349 20.42 59.31 -12.19
C LEU A 349 20.60 60.62 -11.41
N ALA A 350 21.84 61.06 -11.20
CA ALA A 350 22.15 62.32 -10.51
C ALA A 350 21.74 63.57 -11.32
N ASP A 351 21.75 63.47 -12.65
CA ASP A 351 21.47 64.58 -13.57
C ASP A 351 20.06 64.49 -14.19
N GLU A 352 19.41 63.33 -14.11
CA GLU A 352 18.14 63.01 -14.79
C GLU A 352 17.19 62.21 -13.90
N GLU A 353 16.44 62.89 -13.03
CA GLU A 353 15.42 62.26 -12.17
C GLU A 353 14.37 61.46 -12.96
N SER A 354 14.16 61.76 -14.25
CA SER A 354 13.26 61.03 -15.14
C SER A 354 13.66 59.56 -15.38
N LEU A 355 14.91 59.18 -15.11
CA LEU A 355 15.39 57.80 -15.26
C LEU A 355 15.11 56.92 -14.04
N LEU A 356 14.78 57.51 -12.88
CA LEU A 356 14.56 56.81 -11.61
C LEU A 356 13.46 55.73 -11.68
N PRO A 357 12.31 55.95 -12.36
CA PRO A 357 11.30 54.91 -12.53
C PRO A 357 11.83 53.71 -13.33
N GLY A 358 12.57 53.97 -14.42
CA GLY A 358 13.14 52.92 -15.27
C GLY A 358 14.22 52.10 -14.55
N TYR A 359 15.10 52.77 -13.79
CA TYR A 359 16.05 52.10 -12.88
C TYR A 359 15.33 51.18 -11.89
N THR A 360 14.31 51.71 -11.21
CA THR A 360 13.55 50.93 -10.21
C THR A 360 12.89 49.70 -10.84
N SER A 361 12.29 49.86 -12.02
CA SER A 361 11.70 48.75 -12.76
C SER A 361 12.73 47.70 -13.17
N LEU A 362 13.92 48.09 -13.66
CA LEU A 362 14.99 47.16 -14.03
C LEU A 362 15.46 46.32 -12.83
N VAL A 363 15.66 46.96 -11.66
CA VAL A 363 16.06 46.25 -10.43
C VAL A 363 14.98 45.26 -9.98
N VAL A 364 13.71 45.67 -9.98
CA VAL A 364 12.58 44.81 -9.59
C VAL A 364 12.45 43.61 -10.54
N ILE A 365 12.56 43.84 -11.85
CA ILE A 365 12.46 42.77 -12.85
C ILE A 365 13.65 41.81 -12.74
N SER A 366 14.88 42.32 -12.56
CA SER A 366 16.08 41.49 -12.36
C SER A 366 15.95 40.56 -11.15
N LYS A 367 15.46 41.10 -10.02
CA LYS A 367 15.20 40.31 -8.82
C LYS A 367 14.12 39.24 -9.06
N SER A 368 13.03 39.59 -9.75
CA SER A 368 11.95 38.65 -10.09
C SER A 368 12.43 37.50 -10.99
N ILE A 369 13.33 37.79 -11.94
CA ILE A 369 13.94 36.77 -12.80
C ILE A 369 14.82 35.83 -11.97
N SER A 370 15.67 36.37 -11.10
CA SER A 370 16.57 35.59 -10.22
C SER A 370 15.79 34.65 -9.29
N GLU A 371 14.72 35.14 -8.67
CA GLU A 371 13.84 34.34 -7.82
C GLU A 371 13.12 33.23 -8.62
N SER A 372 12.72 33.53 -9.85
CA SER A 372 12.07 32.55 -10.74
C SER A 372 13.04 31.46 -11.18
N GLN A 373 14.29 31.81 -11.50
CA GLN A 373 15.35 30.85 -11.87
C GLN A 373 15.64 29.87 -10.74
N SER A 374 15.80 30.36 -9.51
CA SER A 374 16.04 29.49 -8.34
C SER A 374 14.90 28.47 -8.15
N LYS A 375 13.65 28.91 -8.29
CA LYS A 375 12.47 28.03 -8.24
C LYS A 375 12.46 27.02 -9.37
N ILE A 376 12.79 27.44 -10.59
CA ILE A 376 12.84 26.57 -11.78
C ILE A 376 13.89 25.47 -11.61
N GLU A 377 15.09 25.79 -11.12
CA GLU A 377 16.15 24.80 -10.92
C GLU A 377 15.80 23.81 -9.80
N SER A 378 15.24 24.28 -8.68
CA SER A 378 14.72 23.39 -7.62
C SER A 378 13.69 22.42 -8.16
N LEU A 379 12.72 22.92 -8.94
CA LEU A 379 11.63 22.11 -9.47
C LEU A 379 12.11 21.11 -10.55
N LYS A 380 13.12 21.47 -11.36
CA LYS A 380 13.75 20.56 -12.32
C LYS A 380 14.41 19.36 -11.61
N GLU A 381 15.14 19.61 -10.53
CA GLU A 381 15.80 18.53 -9.79
C GLU A 381 14.78 17.62 -9.08
N GLU A 382 13.72 18.20 -8.49
CA GLU A 382 12.61 17.41 -7.93
C GLU A 382 11.94 16.50 -8.97
N ILE A 383 11.62 17.03 -10.15
CA ILE A 383 11.03 16.27 -11.26
C ILE A 383 11.96 15.13 -11.69
N LYS A 384 13.28 15.36 -11.72
CA LYS A 384 14.28 14.37 -12.10
C LYS A 384 14.37 13.24 -11.06
N ILE A 385 14.37 13.57 -9.77
CA ILE A 385 14.34 12.59 -8.67
C ILE A 385 13.07 11.72 -8.79
N MET A 386 11.89 12.34 -8.93
CA MET A 386 10.62 11.63 -9.04
C MET A 386 10.57 10.66 -10.23
N LYS A 387 11.12 11.06 -11.39
CA LYS A 387 11.22 10.19 -12.57
C LYS A 387 12.11 8.96 -12.31
N LYS A 388 13.22 9.12 -11.59
CA LYS A 388 14.15 8.04 -11.26
C LYS A 388 13.51 7.03 -10.30
N THR A 389 12.74 7.50 -9.33
CA THR A 389 12.00 6.65 -8.39
C THR A 389 10.89 5.86 -9.10
N GLN A 390 10.11 6.48 -10.00
CA GLN A 390 9.07 5.78 -10.77
C GLN A 390 9.63 4.68 -11.69
N ALA A 391 10.76 4.94 -12.35
CA ALA A 391 11.40 3.93 -13.21
C ALA A 391 11.86 2.68 -12.44
N SER A 392 12.14 2.82 -11.14
CA SER A 392 12.55 1.70 -10.28
C SER A 392 11.36 0.89 -9.72
N GLN A 393 10.15 1.45 -9.72
CA GLN A 393 8.92 0.82 -9.22
C GLN A 393 8.10 0.09 -10.30
N THR A 394 8.57 0.06 -11.56
CA THR A 394 7.80 -0.52 -12.68
C THR A 394 7.96 -2.04 -12.80
N THR A 395 8.57 -2.71 -11.83
CA THR A 395 8.61 -4.18 -11.75
C THR A 395 7.33 -4.67 -11.10
N ARG A 396 6.42 -5.23 -11.92
CA ARG A 396 4.97 -5.31 -11.65
C ARG A 396 4.52 -6.08 -10.41
N LEU A 397 5.35 -6.91 -9.79
CA LEU A 397 4.95 -7.68 -8.60
C LEU A 397 6.07 -7.84 -7.55
N THR A 398 7.22 -7.18 -7.75
CA THR A 398 8.33 -7.19 -6.79
C THR A 398 8.84 -5.78 -6.56
N GLY A 399 8.54 -5.20 -5.39
CA GLY A 399 9.21 -3.96 -4.98
C GLY A 399 8.51 -3.11 -3.92
N PHE A 400 8.94 -3.31 -2.67
CA PHE A 400 9.26 -2.28 -1.68
C PHE A 400 8.40 -1.00 -1.60
N PHE A 401 7.69 -0.91 -0.46
CA PHE A 401 7.11 0.23 0.25
C PHE A 401 6.91 1.55 -0.48
N ALA A 402 5.64 1.96 -0.59
CA ALA A 402 5.25 3.36 -0.44
C ALA A 402 3.85 3.41 0.21
N THR A 403 3.77 3.98 1.40
CA THR A 403 2.51 4.33 2.06
C THR A 403 1.77 5.38 1.22
N THR A 404 0.53 5.11 0.83
CA THR A 404 -0.35 6.12 0.24
C THR A 404 -1.74 6.13 0.85
N SER A 405 -2.22 7.34 1.18
CA SER A 405 -3.56 7.57 1.73
C SER A 405 -4.63 7.55 0.63
N ILE A 406 -5.77 6.92 0.91
CA ILE A 406 -6.92 6.76 0.01
C ILE A 406 -7.84 7.98 0.07
N LYS A 407 -8.31 8.45 -1.10
CA LYS A 407 -9.63 9.09 -1.25
C LYS A 407 -10.44 8.24 -2.23
N SER A 408 -11.57 7.71 -1.76
CA SER A 408 -12.48 6.89 -2.54
C SER A 408 -13.44 7.78 -3.32
N ASP A 409 -13.33 7.78 -4.65
CA ASP A 409 -14.40 8.30 -5.52
C ASP A 409 -15.23 7.09 -5.97
N THR A 410 -16.35 6.85 -5.29
CA THR A 410 -17.28 5.77 -5.63
C THR A 410 -17.94 6.06 -6.99
N LEU A 411 -17.66 5.23 -7.99
CA LEU A 411 -18.42 5.22 -9.23
C LEU A 411 -19.80 4.63 -8.95
N LYS A 412 -20.85 5.48 -8.88
CA LYS A 412 -22.24 5.03 -8.81
C LYS A 412 -22.61 4.29 -10.10
N GLY A 413 -22.56 2.97 -10.07
CA GLY A 413 -23.21 2.10 -11.05
C GLY A 413 -24.70 1.98 -10.72
N SER A 414 -25.55 2.27 -11.71
CA SER A 414 -27.01 2.13 -11.63
C SER A 414 -27.40 0.70 -11.26
N GLY A 415 -28.16 0.56 -10.18
CA GLY A 415 -28.73 -0.71 -9.76
C GLY A 415 -29.74 -1.25 -10.77
N ASN A 416 -29.55 -2.50 -11.19
CA ASN A 416 -30.65 -3.35 -11.60
C ASN A 416 -31.10 -4.12 -10.36
N THR A 417 -32.07 -3.55 -9.63
CA THR A 417 -32.91 -4.30 -8.69
C THR A 417 -33.77 -5.28 -9.48
N PRO A 418 -33.80 -6.58 -9.13
CA PRO A 418 -34.83 -7.49 -9.63
C PRO A 418 -36.15 -7.15 -8.94
N ASP A 419 -37.17 -6.82 -9.73
CA ASP A 419 -38.56 -6.76 -9.27
C ASP A 419 -39.00 -8.17 -8.87
N TYR A 420 -39.35 -8.33 -7.59
CA TYR A 420 -40.10 -9.48 -7.12
C TYR A 420 -41.58 -9.11 -7.20
N SER A 421 -42.28 -9.65 -8.20
CA SER A 421 -43.73 -9.82 -8.23
C SER A 421 -44.05 -11.31 -8.19
#